data_AF-A0A3C2BB59-F1
#
_entry.id   AF-A0A3C2BB59-F1
#
_cell.length_a   1.000
_cell.length_b   1.000
_cell.length_c   1.000
_cell.angle_alpha   90.00
_cell.angle_beta   90.00
_cell.angle_gamma   90.00
#
_symmetry.space_group_name_H-M   'P 1'
#
loop_
_entity.id
_entity.type
_entity.pdbx_description
1 polymer ?
#
loop_
_entity_poly.entity_id
_entity_poly.type
_entity_poly.pdbx_seq_one_letter_code
_entity_poly.pdbx_strand_id
1 'polypeptide(L)'
;NGNLVNTVALREELLSRGFGLTATSDTEVLTLMLAAAGGRTWEDRIERTLPAWKGAFSLVVLVNDRVIAVRDPWGFRPMSVGRLPHGGDAVASETLAVHTLGGGEI
;
A
#
# COMPACT_ATOMS: atom_id res chain seq x y z
N ASN A 1 5.81 1.12 -4.02
CA ASN A 1 6.36 1.10 -5.39
C ASN A 1 5.25 1.55 -6.32
N GLY A 2 5.45 2.58 -7.14
CA GLY A 2 4.37 3.08 -7.99
C GLY A 2 4.35 4.60 -8.15
N ASN A 3 3.30 5.08 -8.79
CA ASN A 3 2.98 6.50 -8.94
C ASN A 3 1.46 6.68 -9.01
N LEU A 4 0.96 7.65 -8.26
CA LEU A 4 -0.41 8.12 -8.36
C LEU A 4 -0.49 9.27 -9.40
N VAL A 5 -1.46 9.20 -10.30
CA VAL A 5 -1.67 10.24 -11.31
C VAL A 5 -2.50 11.41 -10.79
N ASN A 6 -3.23 11.21 -9.69
CA ASN A 6 -4.12 12.21 -9.09
C ASN A 6 -3.64 12.70 -7.71
N THR A 7 -2.36 12.56 -7.38
CA THR A 7 -1.80 12.98 -6.07
C THR A 7 -2.11 14.42 -5.72
N VAL A 8 -2.06 15.34 -6.70
CA VAL A 8 -2.33 16.77 -6.48
C VAL A 8 -3.75 16.98 -5.95
N ALA A 9 -4.75 16.38 -6.60
CA ALA A 9 -6.15 16.47 -6.17
C ALA A 9 -6.38 15.83 -4.79
N LEU A 10 -5.77 14.66 -4.54
CA LEU A 10 -5.87 13.99 -3.24
C LEU A 10 -5.21 14.81 -2.12
N ARG A 11 -4.10 15.48 -2.41
CA ARG A 11 -3.42 16.39 -1.48
C ARG A 11 -4.29 17.59 -1.14
N GLU A 12 -4.91 18.20 -2.15
CA GLU A 12 -5.84 19.33 -1.96
C GLU A 12 -7.05 18.92 -1.10
N GLU A 13 -7.59 17.72 -1.31
CA GLU A 13 -8.65 17.17 -0.47
C GLU A 13 -8.21 17.09 1.01
N LEU A 14 -7.04 16.52 1.29
CA LEU A 14 -6.50 16.43 2.65
C LEU A 14 -6.28 17.82 3.28
N LEU A 15 -5.69 18.75 2.54
CA LEU A 15 -5.48 20.13 3.03
C LEU A 15 -6.81 20.82 3.35
N SER A 16 -7.83 20.65 2.49
CA SER A 16 -9.17 21.21 2.73
C SER A 16 -9.87 20.64 3.97
N ARG A 17 -9.51 19.41 4.36
CA ARG A 17 -9.98 18.73 5.57
C ARG A 17 -9.15 19.08 6.82
N GLY A 18 -8.15 19.96 6.68
CA GLY A 18 -7.31 20.45 7.78
C GLY A 18 -6.11 19.56 8.11
N PHE A 19 -5.76 18.59 7.26
CA PHE A 19 -4.52 17.81 7.44
C PHE A 19 -3.30 18.63 7.04
N GLY A 20 -2.27 18.63 7.87
CA GLY A 20 -0.95 19.15 7.51
C GLY A 20 -0.12 18.08 6.80
N LEU A 21 0.40 18.39 5.62
CA LEU A 21 1.36 17.54 4.91
C LEU A 21 2.76 18.15 5.01
N THR A 22 3.76 17.32 5.29
CA THR A 22 5.16 17.75 5.49
C THR A 22 6.06 17.37 4.31
N ALA A 23 5.71 16.32 3.58
CA ALA A 23 6.39 15.84 2.42
C ALA A 23 5.59 16.11 1.13
N THR A 24 6.22 15.80 0.00
CA THR A 24 5.60 15.85 -1.34
C THR A 24 5.40 14.47 -1.94
N SER A 25 5.72 13.41 -1.18
CA SER A 25 5.63 12.03 -1.66
C SER A 25 4.19 11.53 -1.72
N ASP A 26 3.87 10.78 -2.78
CA ASP A 26 2.62 10.03 -2.91
C ASP A 26 2.30 9.19 -1.66
N THR A 27 3.33 8.60 -1.04
CA THR A 27 3.20 7.77 0.16
C THR A 27 2.60 8.52 1.35
N GLU A 28 2.93 9.79 1.56
CA GLU A 28 2.35 10.58 2.67
C GLU A 28 0.86 10.84 2.41
N VAL A 29 0.50 11.21 1.17
CA VAL A 29 -0.89 11.40 0.76
C VAL A 29 -1.69 10.11 0.95
N LEU A 30 -1.19 8.97 0.48
CA LEU A 30 -1.81 7.65 0.67
C LEU A 30 -2.01 7.32 2.15
N THR A 31 -0.97 7.55 2.97
CA THR A 31 -0.99 7.24 4.40
C THR A 31 -2.03 8.09 5.13
N LEU A 32 -2.08 9.39 4.85
CA LEU A 32 -3.05 10.29 5.46
C LEU A 32 -4.48 9.99 5.00
N MET A 33 -4.68 9.68 3.72
CA MET A 33 -6.00 9.23 3.22
C MET A 33 -6.46 7.97 3.96
N LEU A 34 -5.57 7.00 4.16
CA LEU A 34 -5.89 5.76 4.89
C LEU A 34 -6.15 5.99 6.38
N ALA A 35 -5.36 6.86 7.02
CA ALA A 35 -5.56 7.24 8.42
C ALA A 35 -6.90 7.98 8.63
N ALA A 36 -7.27 8.82 7.67
CA ALA A 36 -8.50 9.59 7.65
C ALA A 36 -9.73 8.79 7.16
N ALA A 37 -9.53 7.57 6.67
CA ALA A 37 -10.60 6.70 6.22
C ALA A 37 -11.37 6.11 7.41
N GLY A 38 -12.70 6.23 7.38
CA GLY A 38 -13.57 5.55 8.33
C GLY A 38 -13.75 4.08 7.95
N GLY A 39 -13.88 3.20 8.94
CA GLY A 39 -14.06 1.76 8.74
C GLY A 39 -13.85 1.01 10.06
N ARG A 40 -14.41 -0.20 10.18
CA ARG A 40 -14.28 -1.00 11.41
C ARG A 40 -12.96 -1.76 11.45
N THR A 41 -12.47 -2.18 10.30
CA THR A 41 -11.19 -2.89 10.12
C THR A 41 -10.24 -2.07 9.23
N TRP A 42 -8.97 -2.47 9.17
CA TRP A 42 -8.00 -1.83 8.27
C TRP A 42 -8.25 -2.20 6.81
N GLU A 43 -8.72 -3.41 6.58
CA GLU A 43 -9.18 -3.92 5.30
C GLU A 43 -10.34 -3.05 4.77
N ASP A 44 -11.37 -2.77 5.60
CA ASP A 44 -12.48 -1.88 5.24
C ASP A 44 -11.98 -0.49 4.83
N ARG A 45 -10.99 0.04 5.56
CA ARG A 45 -10.43 1.38 5.29
C ARG A 45 -9.68 1.38 3.96
N ILE A 46 -8.87 0.37 3.69
CA ILE A 46 -8.14 0.20 2.43
C ILE A 46 -9.14 0.09 1.28
N GLU A 47 -10.17 -0.76 1.40
CA GLU A 47 -11.22 -0.92 0.38
C GLU A 47 -11.94 0.39 0.07
N ARG A 48 -12.16 1.24 1.07
CA ARG A 48 -12.78 2.57 0.88
C ARG A 48 -11.86 3.57 0.22
N THR A 49 -10.55 3.50 0.43
CA THR A 49 -9.59 4.42 -0.17
C THR A 49 -9.15 4.01 -1.57
N LEU A 50 -9.12 2.70 -1.86
CA LEU A 50 -8.68 2.15 -3.15
C LEU A 50 -9.34 2.81 -4.38
N PRO A 51 -10.66 3.09 -4.40
CA PRO A 51 -11.29 3.77 -5.53
C PRO A 51 -10.77 5.17 -5.80
N ALA A 52 -10.30 5.90 -4.78
CA ALA A 52 -9.77 7.25 -4.92
C ALA A 52 -8.34 7.27 -5.47
N TRP A 53 -7.59 6.19 -5.31
CA TRP A 53 -6.20 6.07 -5.72
C TRP A 53 -6.10 5.72 -7.21
N LYS A 54 -5.77 6.70 -8.05
CA LYS A 54 -5.63 6.49 -9.50
C LYS A 54 -4.16 6.40 -9.87
N GLY A 55 -3.77 5.32 -10.53
CA GLY A 55 -2.39 5.11 -10.98
C GLY A 55 -1.99 3.64 -10.90
N ALA A 56 -0.69 3.42 -10.77
CA ALA A 56 -0.08 2.10 -10.68
C ALA A 56 0.71 1.98 -9.39
N PHE A 57 0.37 1.03 -8.53
CA PHE A 57 1.00 0.88 -7.22
C PHE A 57 0.98 -0.55 -6.68
N SER A 58 2.05 -0.90 -5.99
CA SER A 58 2.19 -2.03 -5.08
C SER A 58 2.64 -1.50 -3.72
N LEU A 59 1.86 -1.79 -2.68
CA LEU A 59 2.04 -1.31 -1.31
C LEU A 59 2.09 -2.50 -0.35
N VAL A 60 2.93 -2.37 0.68
CA VAL A 60 2.89 -3.23 1.86
C VAL A 60 2.67 -2.31 3.05
N VAL A 61 1.58 -2.54 3.77
CA VAL A 61 1.16 -1.75 4.93
C VAL A 61 1.37 -2.59 6.18
N LEU A 62 2.18 -2.08 7.10
CA LEU A 62 2.29 -2.63 8.45
C LEU A 62 1.30 -1.89 9.34
N VAL A 63 0.38 -2.62 9.98
CA VAL A 63 -0.56 -2.01 10.90
C VAL A 63 -0.89 -2.95 12.05
N ASN A 64 -0.66 -2.47 13.28
CA ASN A 64 -0.74 -3.26 14.49
C ASN A 64 0.08 -4.56 14.37
N ASP A 65 -0.60 -5.71 14.38
CA ASP A 65 -0.09 -7.07 14.29
C ASP A 65 -0.24 -7.68 12.88
N ARG A 66 -0.54 -6.85 11.87
CA ARG A 66 -0.83 -7.29 10.50
C ARG A 66 0.13 -6.69 9.47
N VAL A 67 0.42 -7.50 8.46
CA VAL A 67 1.05 -7.08 7.20
C VAL A 67 -0.01 -7.22 6.11
N ILE A 68 -0.34 -6.13 5.43
CA ILE A 68 -1.34 -6.10 4.36
C ILE A 68 -0.65 -5.73 3.05
N ALA A 69 -0.73 -6.62 2.06
CA ALA A 69 -0.22 -6.38 0.72
C ALA A 69 -1.35 -5.90 -0.19
N VAL A 70 -1.14 -4.80 -0.92
CA VAL A 70 -2.15 -4.15 -1.75
C VAL A 70 -1.56 -3.87 -3.13
N ARG A 71 -2.33 -4.19 -4.18
CA ARG A 71 -2.00 -3.84 -5.57
C ARG A 71 -3.11 -2.99 -6.17
N ASP A 72 -2.74 -2.16 -7.14
CA ASP A 72 -3.71 -1.54 -8.01
C ASP A 72 -4.53 -2.59 -8.80
N PRO A 73 -5.77 -2.28 -9.20
CA PRO A 73 -6.68 -3.24 -9.85
C PRO A 73 -6.15 -3.84 -11.16
N TRP A 74 -5.17 -3.19 -11.79
CA TRP A 74 -4.61 -3.59 -13.07
C TRP A 74 -3.31 -4.39 -12.91
N GLY A 75 -2.78 -4.48 -11.71
CA GLY A 75 -1.54 -5.19 -11.41
C GLY A 75 -0.31 -4.62 -12.13
N PHE A 76 -0.27 -3.30 -12.39
CA PHE A 76 0.81 -2.69 -13.16
C PHE A 76 2.20 -2.86 -12.52
N ARG A 77 2.26 -2.74 -11.19
CA ARG A 77 3.52 -2.96 -10.46
C ARG A 77 3.62 -4.41 -10.00
N PRO A 78 4.80 -5.04 -10.13
CA PRO A 78 4.99 -6.41 -9.69
C PRO A 78 4.89 -6.49 -8.17
N MET A 79 4.48 -7.66 -7.70
CA MET A 79 4.46 -8.04 -6.30
C MET A 79 4.49 -9.57 -6.24
N SER A 80 5.41 -10.11 -5.48
CA SER A 80 5.62 -11.53 -5.25
C SER A 80 5.33 -11.84 -3.79
N VAL A 81 4.63 -12.94 -3.56
CA VAL A 81 4.25 -13.42 -2.23
C VAL A 81 4.82 -14.82 -2.07
N GLY A 82 5.41 -15.10 -0.91
CA GLY A 82 6.07 -16.38 -0.67
C GLY A 82 6.11 -16.77 0.80
N ARG A 83 6.52 -18.00 1.07
CA ARG A 83 6.66 -18.57 2.41
C ARG A 83 8.13 -18.67 2.79
N LEU A 84 8.47 -18.26 4.02
CA LEU A 84 9.83 -18.41 4.56
C LEU A 84 10.07 -19.83 5.10
N PRO A 85 11.34 -20.32 5.12
CA PRO A 85 11.67 -21.69 5.54
C PRO A 85 11.21 -22.07 6.96
N HIS A 86 11.20 -21.10 7.87
CA HIS A 86 10.88 -21.30 9.29
C HIS A 86 9.45 -20.88 9.63
N GLY A 87 8.60 -20.70 8.62
CA GLY A 87 7.25 -20.16 8.76
C GLY A 87 7.20 -18.64 8.60
N GLY A 88 5.98 -18.12 8.44
CA GLY A 88 5.72 -16.72 8.10
C GLY A 88 5.69 -16.44 6.59
N ASP A 89 5.02 -15.36 6.22
CA ASP A 89 4.85 -14.91 4.84
C ASP A 89 5.81 -13.76 4.52
N ALA A 90 6.29 -13.73 3.28
CA ALA A 90 7.12 -12.67 2.73
C ALA A 90 6.43 -12.05 1.52
N VAL A 91 6.52 -10.72 1.41
CA VAL A 91 6.00 -9.96 0.27
C VAL A 91 7.12 -9.06 -0.24
N ALA A 92 7.38 -9.11 -1.54
CA ALA A 92 8.44 -8.34 -2.19
C ALA A 92 8.01 -7.84 -3.57
N SER A 93 8.76 -6.93 -4.17
CA SER A 93 8.53 -6.51 -5.55
C SER A 93 8.94 -7.59 -6.57
N GLU A 94 9.86 -8.47 -6.19
CA GLU A 94 10.47 -9.48 -7.05
C GLU A 94 10.69 -10.79 -6.29
N THR A 95 10.56 -11.91 -7.01
CA THR A 95 10.66 -13.28 -6.46
C THR A 95 12.05 -13.57 -5.90
N LEU A 96 13.09 -12.97 -6.48
CA LEU A 96 14.48 -13.14 -6.04
C LEU A 96 14.68 -12.76 -4.57
N ALA A 97 13.96 -11.76 -4.07
CA ALA A 97 14.05 -11.36 -2.66
C ALA A 97 13.55 -12.48 -1.73
N VAL A 98 12.48 -13.17 -2.11
CA VAL A 98 11.95 -14.32 -1.35
C VAL A 98 12.94 -15.49 -1.41
N HIS A 99 13.47 -15.80 -2.58
CA HIS A 99 14.45 -16.88 -2.77
C HIS A 99 15.76 -16.64 -2.02
N THR A 100 16.22 -15.39 -1.96
CA THR A 100 17.44 -15.02 -1.21
C THR A 100 17.30 -15.32 0.28
N LEU A 101 16.08 -15.24 0.81
CA LEU A 101 15.75 -15.62 2.19
C LEU A 101 15.52 -17.14 2.36
N GLY A 102 15.79 -17.94 1.32
CA GLY A 102 15.55 -19.38 1.26
C GLY A 102 14.08 -19.76 1.07
N GLY A 103 13.19 -18.79 0.87
CA GLY A 103 11.76 -19.00 0.70
C GLY A 103 11.35 -19.46 -0.69
N GLY A 104 10.11 -19.93 -0.79
CA GLY A 104 9.44 -20.29 -2.05
C GLY A 104 8.22 -19.41 -2.30
N GLU A 105 7.85 -19.22 -3.56
CA GLU A 105 6.59 -18.55 -3.93
C GLU A 105 5.38 -19.39 -3.50
N ILE A 106 4.25 -18.71 -3.25
CA ILE A 106 2.96 -19.32 -2.91
C ILE A 106 2.00 -19.22 -4.09
#